data_AF-A0A925KUR9-F1
#
_entry.id   AF-A0A925KUR9-F1
#
_cell.length_a   1.000
_cell.length_b   1.000
_cell.length_c   1.000
_cell.angle_alpha   90.00
_cell.angle_beta   90.00
_cell.angle_gamma   90.00
#
_symmetry.space_group_name_H-M   'P 1'
#
loop_
_entity.id
_entity.type
_entity.pdbx_description
1 polymer ?
#
loop_
_entity_poly.entity_id
_entity_poly.type
_entity_poly.pdbx_seq_one_letter_code
_entity_poly.pdbx_strand_id
1 'polypeptide(L)'
;MHTPIGANGEKTAIEDLFDEKTLSIKVDGKTFNKGKKIDPSTEYGKIVFAKKVVNEHQNEINFDGFKVVLTRFELAIDEHKNNYK
;
A
#
# COMPACT_ATOMS: atom_id res chain seq x y z
N MET A 1 -7.23 11.90 6.41
CA MET A 1 -6.00 11.09 6.30
C MET A 1 -5.11 11.81 5.30
N HIS A 2 -4.01 12.38 5.77
CA HIS A 2 -3.03 13.05 4.91
C HIS A 2 -1.96 12.02 4.56
N THR A 3 -1.82 11.71 3.28
CA THR A 3 -0.71 10.93 2.72
C THR A 3 0.27 11.90 2.05
N PRO A 4 1.55 11.53 1.87
CA PRO A 4 2.48 12.33 1.11
C PRO A 4 1.91 12.65 -0.27
N ILE A 5 1.94 13.92 -0.66
CA ILE A 5 1.53 14.32 -2.00
C ILE A 5 2.62 13.88 -2.96
N GLY A 6 2.23 13.27 -4.07
CA GLY A 6 3.19 12.86 -5.08
C GLY A 6 3.76 14.06 -5.86
N ALA A 7 4.71 13.81 -6.74
CA ALA A 7 5.54 14.86 -7.33
C ALA A 7 4.74 15.92 -8.11
N ASN A 8 3.56 15.56 -8.62
CA ASN A 8 2.70 16.42 -9.43
C ASN A 8 1.42 16.85 -8.70
N GLY A 9 1.38 16.76 -7.37
CA GLY A 9 0.19 17.14 -6.60
C GLY A 9 -0.84 16.02 -6.43
N GLU A 10 -0.56 14.82 -6.91
CA GLU A 10 -1.47 13.68 -6.82
C GLU A 10 -1.64 13.19 -5.39
N LYS A 11 -2.88 12.78 -5.06
CA LYS A 11 -3.17 12.10 -3.80
C LYS A 11 -2.67 10.66 -3.91
N THR A 12 -1.86 10.26 -2.95
CA THR A 12 -1.36 8.89 -2.85
C THR A 12 -2.12 8.08 -1.80
N ALA A 13 -1.98 6.77 -1.83
CA ALA A 13 -2.47 5.84 -0.84
C ALA A 13 -1.41 4.77 -0.54
N ILE A 14 -1.49 4.12 0.62
CA ILE A 14 -0.54 3.06 0.98
C ILE A 14 -0.59 1.89 -0.01
N GLU A 15 -1.76 1.66 -0.62
CA GLU A 15 -1.92 0.61 -1.63
C GLU A 15 -1.14 0.89 -2.92
N ASP A 16 -0.71 2.13 -3.16
CA ASP A 16 0.13 2.50 -4.31
C ASP A 16 1.56 1.93 -4.19
N LEU A 17 1.93 1.40 -3.04
CA LEU A 17 3.23 0.75 -2.80
C LEU A 17 3.26 -0.72 -3.21
N PHE A 18 2.11 -1.32 -3.55
CA PHE A 18 2.05 -2.65 -4.13
C PHE A 18 2.27 -2.59 -5.65
N ASP A 19 2.85 -3.64 -6.21
CA ASP A 19 2.99 -3.77 -7.66
C ASP A 19 1.63 -4.04 -8.35
N GLU A 20 1.58 -3.76 -9.66
CA GLU A 20 0.37 -3.96 -10.46
C GLU A 20 -0.11 -5.41 -10.42
N LYS A 21 0.83 -6.37 -10.37
CA LYS A 21 0.53 -7.80 -10.27
C LYS A 21 -0.30 -8.09 -9.01
N THR A 22 0.11 -7.57 -7.86
CA THR A 22 -0.59 -7.75 -6.59
C THR A 22 -1.94 -7.04 -6.60
N LEU A 23 -2.00 -5.82 -7.13
CA LEU A 23 -3.24 -5.04 -7.22
C LEU A 23 -4.27 -5.65 -8.18
N SER A 24 -3.82 -6.45 -9.15
CA SER A 24 -4.67 -7.09 -10.16
C SER A 24 -5.25 -8.45 -9.74
N ILE A 25 -4.90 -8.97 -8.56
CA ILE A 25 -5.43 -10.25 -8.07
C ILE A 25 -6.95 -10.15 -7.92
N LYS A 26 -7.66 -11.08 -8.55
CA LYS A 26 -9.12 -11.18 -8.43
C LYS A 26 -9.49 -12.08 -7.26
N VAL A 27 -10.52 -11.69 -6.52
CA VAL A 27 -11.11 -12.48 -5.43
C VAL A 27 -12.56 -12.73 -5.79
N ASP A 28 -12.97 -13.99 -5.89
CA ASP A 28 -14.33 -14.40 -6.29
C ASP A 28 -14.80 -13.73 -7.60
N GLY A 29 -13.87 -13.57 -8.56
CA GLY A 29 -14.12 -12.92 -9.85
C GLY A 29 -14.16 -11.38 -9.82
N LYS A 30 -14.08 -10.76 -8.64
CA LYS A 30 -14.12 -9.30 -8.45
C LYS A 30 -12.74 -8.68 -8.49
N THR A 31 -12.66 -7.40 -8.87
CA THR A 31 -11.41 -6.62 -8.93
C THR A 31 -11.22 -5.74 -7.70
N PHE A 32 -9.96 -5.44 -7.36
CA PHE A 32 -9.67 -4.54 -6.24
C PHE A 32 -10.06 -3.09 -6.56
N ASN A 33 -10.73 -2.43 -5.63
CA ASN A 33 -10.95 -0.99 -5.65
C ASN A 33 -10.43 -0.35 -4.35
N LYS A 34 -9.42 0.52 -4.47
CA LYS A 34 -8.81 1.27 -3.36
C LYS A 34 -9.58 2.52 -2.93
N GLY A 35 -10.62 2.90 -3.69
CA GLY A 35 -11.48 4.05 -3.48
C GLY A 35 -12.47 3.89 -2.31
N LYS A 36 -13.23 4.95 -2.05
CA LYS A 36 -14.24 4.97 -0.96
C LYS A 36 -15.57 4.34 -1.36
N LYS A 37 -15.93 4.43 -2.64
CA LYS A 37 -17.14 3.86 -3.20
C LYS A 37 -16.71 2.69 -4.07
N ILE A 38 -17.35 1.55 -3.87
CA ILE A 38 -17.13 0.33 -4.64
C ILE A 38 -18.46 -0.13 -5.21
N ASP A 39 -18.43 -0.83 -6.34
CA ASP A 39 -19.54 -1.64 -6.81
C ASP A 39 -19.40 -3.07 -6.24
N PRO A 40 -20.21 -3.47 -5.24
CA PRO A 40 -20.05 -4.77 -4.60
C PRO A 40 -20.32 -5.96 -5.54
N SER A 41 -20.92 -5.75 -6.71
CA SER A 41 -21.16 -6.80 -7.69
C SER A 41 -19.91 -7.17 -8.47
N THR A 42 -19.03 -6.20 -8.71
CA THR A 42 -17.84 -6.35 -9.58
C THR A 42 -16.51 -6.10 -8.86
N GLU A 43 -16.54 -5.48 -7.67
CA GLU A 43 -15.35 -5.01 -6.96
C GLU A 43 -15.31 -5.45 -5.50
N TYR A 44 -14.11 -5.51 -4.94
CA TYR A 44 -13.86 -5.69 -3.51
C TYR A 44 -12.98 -4.57 -2.95
N GLY A 45 -13.18 -4.26 -1.67
CA GLY A 45 -12.47 -3.17 -0.99
C GLY A 45 -11.26 -3.62 -0.15
N LYS A 46 -10.67 -2.65 0.56
CA LYS A 46 -9.43 -2.79 1.33
C LYS A 46 -9.40 -3.93 2.35
N ILE A 47 -10.53 -4.21 3.01
CA ILE A 47 -10.61 -5.30 4.00
C ILE A 47 -10.39 -6.65 3.32
N VAL A 48 -11.00 -6.85 2.16
CA VAL A 48 -10.84 -8.09 1.38
C VAL A 48 -9.43 -8.15 0.81
N PHE A 49 -8.90 -7.06 0.27
CA PHE A 49 -7.50 -7.00 -0.18
C PHE A 49 -6.51 -7.43 0.91
N ALA A 50 -6.61 -6.86 2.12
CA ALA A 50 -5.71 -7.20 3.22
C ALA A 50 -5.80 -8.68 3.65
N LYS A 51 -7.02 -9.23 3.70
CA LYS A 51 -7.24 -10.61 4.18
C LYS A 51 -7.02 -11.68 3.12
N LYS A 52 -7.48 -11.44 1.89
CA LYS A 52 -7.55 -12.42 0.80
C LYS A 52 -6.42 -12.29 -0.21
N VAL A 53 -5.79 -11.12 -0.28
CA VAL A 53 -4.63 -10.92 -1.15
C VAL A 53 -3.36 -10.87 -0.31
N VAL A 54 -3.24 -9.89 0.58
CA VAL A 54 -1.99 -9.68 1.31
C VAL A 54 -1.64 -10.84 2.25
N ASN A 55 -2.58 -11.30 3.08
CA ASN A 55 -2.30 -12.38 4.04
C ASN A 55 -2.07 -13.73 3.34
N GLU A 56 -2.93 -14.09 2.38
CA GLU A 56 -2.87 -15.39 1.70
C GLU A 56 -1.67 -15.52 0.75
N HIS A 57 -1.25 -14.42 0.11
CA HIS A 57 -0.12 -14.41 -0.84
C HIS A 57 1.16 -13.74 -0.29
N GLN A 58 1.28 -13.54 1.03
CA GLN A 58 2.39 -12.78 1.63
C GLN A 58 3.79 -13.24 1.22
N ASN A 59 3.97 -14.53 0.90
CA ASN A 59 5.28 -15.07 0.50
C ASN A 59 5.62 -14.82 -0.98
N GLU A 60 4.63 -14.41 -1.79
CA GLU A 60 4.74 -14.20 -3.24
C GLU A 60 4.73 -12.70 -3.62
N ILE A 61 4.25 -11.85 -2.72
CA ILE A 61 4.13 -10.41 -2.93
C ILE A 61 5.51 -9.76 -2.88
N ASN A 62 5.78 -8.91 -3.87
CA ASN A 62 6.93 -8.02 -3.83
C ASN A 62 6.62 -6.80 -2.95
N PHE A 63 7.29 -6.69 -1.81
CA PHE A 63 7.14 -5.57 -0.87
C PHE A 63 8.14 -4.44 -1.08
N ASP A 64 8.91 -4.44 -2.17
CA ASP A 64 9.98 -3.45 -2.39
C ASP A 64 9.47 -2.00 -2.42
N GLY A 65 8.22 -1.76 -2.85
CA GLY A 65 7.61 -0.44 -2.80
C GLY A 65 7.52 0.15 -1.39
N PHE A 66 7.48 -0.68 -0.34
CA PHE A 66 7.43 -0.22 1.06
C PHE A 66 8.79 0.24 1.60
N LYS A 67 9.90 -0.12 0.95
CA LYS A 67 11.26 0.28 1.37
C LYS A 67 11.37 1.79 1.49
N VAL A 68 10.74 2.55 0.60
CA VAL A 68 10.78 4.03 0.63
C VAL A 68 10.28 4.62 1.95
N VAL A 69 9.25 4.02 2.56
CA VAL A 69 8.69 4.49 3.84
C VAL A 69 9.57 4.02 5.00
N LEU A 70 9.98 2.76 4.98
CA LEU A 70 10.81 2.18 6.05
C LEU A 70 12.17 2.87 6.14
N THR A 71 12.83 3.13 5.00
CA THR A 71 14.09 3.89 4.96
C THR A 71 13.92 5.31 5.48
N ARG A 72 12.76 5.95 5.28
CA ARG A 72 12.49 7.27 5.88
C ARG A 72 12.38 7.21 7.40
N PHE A 73 11.83 6.13 7.95
CA PHE A 73 11.82 5.94 9.41
C PHE A 73 13.22 5.73 9.97
N GLU A 74 14.05 4.92 9.31
CA GLU A 74 15.45 4.71 9.71
C GLU A 74 16.21 6.05 9.74
N LEU A 75 16.11 6.85 8.68
CA LEU A 75 16.75 8.16 8.60
C LEU A 75 16.31 9.11 9.72
N ALA A 76 15.01 9.17 10.03
CA ALA A 76 14.50 10.03 11.09
C ALA A 76 15.01 9.61 12.48
N ILE A 77 15.10 8.29 12.73
CA ILE A 77 15.65 7.74 13.97
C ILE A 77 17.14 8.06 14.09
N ASP A 78 17.90 7.90 13.01
CA ASP A 78 19.35 8.14 13.01
C ASP A 78 19.68 9.62 13.14
N GLU A 79 18.92 10.50 12.49
CA GLU A 79 19.03 11.95 12.66
C GLU A 79 18.77 12.35 14.13
N HIS A 80 17.70 11.84 14.73
CA HIS A 80 17.43 12.08 16.14
C HIS A 80 18.59 11.59 17.02
N LYS A 81 19.09 10.37 16.82
CA LYS A 81 20.23 9.86 17.60
C LYS A 81 21.48 10.73 17.47
N ASN A 82 21.76 11.27 16.28
CA ASN A 82 22.94 12.09 16.04
C ASN A 82 22.82 13.51 16.61
N ASN A 83 21.61 14.08 16.64
CA ASN A 83 21.37 15.44 17.16
C ASN A 83 21.33 15.52 18.69
N TYR A 84 21.21 14.38 19.38
CA TYR A 84 21.22 14.29 20.85
C TYR A 84 22.41 13.47 21.39
N LYS A 85 23.56 13.52 20.70
CA LYS A 85 24.84 13.03 21.24
C LYS A 85 25.52 14.07 22.13
#